data_AF-A0A645HJV2-F1
#
_entry.id   AF-A0A645HJV2-F1
#
_cell.length_a   1.000
_cell.length_b   1.000
_cell.length_c   1.000
_cell.angle_alpha   90.00
_cell.angle_beta   90.00
_cell.angle_gamma   90.00
#
_symmetry.space_group_name_H-M   'P 1'
#
loop_
_entity.id
_entity.type
_entity.pdbx_description
1 polymer ?
#
loop_
_entity_poly.entity_id
_entity_poly.type
_entity_poly.pdbx_seq_one_letter_code
_entity_poly.pdbx_strand_id
1 'polypeptide(L)'
;MLPLHLLIQNLLYDVSQVAIPFDNVDDEQIQKPQRWNPADLGRFMLFFGPISSIFDILTFCLMWWVFHANVPEAQTLFQSGWFVVGLLSQTLIVHMIRTRRVPFIQSRAAWPLMLMTLVVMVVGIALPFSPLASYLQLQALPLSYFPWLIAILAGYMTLTQLVKGFYSRRYGWQ
;
A
#
# COMPACT_ATOMS: atom_id res chain seq x y z
N MET A 1 2.41 -10.31 -12.67
CA MET A 1 1.38 -9.27 -12.87
C MET A 1 1.42 -8.81 -14.32
N LEU A 2 0.29 -8.48 -14.95
CA LEU A 2 0.32 -7.92 -16.31
C LEU A 2 0.76 -6.44 -16.27
N PRO A 3 1.43 -5.93 -17.33
CA PRO A 3 1.74 -4.50 -17.43
C PRO A 3 0.51 -3.61 -17.30
N LEU A 4 -0.64 -4.07 -17.82
CA LEU A 4 -1.94 -3.41 -17.69
C LEU A 4 -2.33 -3.18 -16.22
N HIS A 5 -2.14 -4.20 -15.37
CA HIS A 5 -2.49 -4.11 -13.95
C HIS A 5 -1.61 -3.10 -13.21
N LEU A 6 -0.32 -3.07 -13.54
CA LEU A 6 0.63 -2.08 -13.01
C LEU A 6 0.24 -0.66 -13.43
N LEU A 7 -0.14 -0.45 -14.69
CA LEU A 7 -0.59 0.86 -15.18
C LEU A 7 -1.84 1.35 -14.44
N ILE A 8 -2.81 0.47 -14.21
CA ILE A 8 -4.04 0.82 -13.48
C ILE A 8 -3.73 1.09 -12.01
N GLN A 9 -2.86 0.29 -11.39
CA GLN A 9 -2.42 0.53 -10.01
C GLN A 9 -1.77 1.90 -9.88
N ASN A 10 -0.82 2.22 -10.76
CA ASN A 10 -0.12 3.51 -10.73
C ASN A 10 -1.09 4.66 -10.99
N LEU A 11 -1.99 4.54 -11.97
CA LEU A 11 -2.98 5.57 -12.25
C LEU A 11 -3.88 5.86 -11.05
N LEU A 12 -4.44 4.82 -10.43
CA LEU A 12 -5.30 4.97 -9.24
C LEU A 12 -4.53 5.56 -8.06
N TYR A 13 -3.29 5.11 -7.89
CA TYR A 13 -2.39 5.63 -6.87
C TYR A 13 -2.09 7.11 -7.09
N ASP A 14 -1.65 7.51 -8.27
CA ASP A 14 -1.31 8.90 -8.60
C ASP A 14 -2.53 9.82 -8.44
N VAL A 15 -3.72 9.37 -8.83
CA VAL A 15 -4.98 10.11 -8.59
C VAL A 15 -5.22 10.30 -7.09
N SER A 16 -4.97 9.29 -6.26
CA SER A 16 -5.06 9.44 -4.80
C SER A 16 -4.03 10.45 -4.26
N GLN A 17 -2.87 10.56 -4.90
CA GLN A 17 -1.78 11.45 -4.50
C GLN A 17 -2.02 12.92 -4.87
N VAL A 18 -2.95 13.22 -5.78
CA VAL A 18 -3.36 14.61 -6.08
C VAL A 18 -3.91 15.32 -4.84
N ALA A 19 -4.34 14.58 -3.82
CA ALA A 19 -4.78 15.13 -2.54
C ALA A 19 -3.63 15.50 -1.57
N ILE A 20 -2.40 15.05 -1.81
CA ILE A 20 -1.23 15.29 -0.93
C ILE A 20 -0.94 16.80 -0.74
N PRO A 21 -1.01 17.67 -1.77
CA PRO A 21 -0.79 19.11 -1.60
C PRO A 21 -1.82 19.80 -0.69
N PHE A 22 -3.01 19.20 -0.52
CA PHE A 22 -4.06 19.72 0.37
C PHE A 22 -3.90 19.24 1.81
N ASP A 23 -2.80 18.58 2.11
CA ASP A 23 -2.56 17.95 3.39
C ASP A 23 -1.72 18.84 4.31
N ASN A 24 -2.07 18.88 5.59
CA ASN A 24 -1.38 19.74 6.54
C ASN A 24 0.01 19.18 6.87
N VAL A 25 1.04 20.00 6.78
CA VAL A 25 2.39 19.64 7.25
C VAL A 25 2.39 19.70 8.78
N ASP A 26 3.00 18.71 9.45
CA ASP A 26 3.09 18.69 10.91
C ASP A 26 3.89 19.93 11.39
N ASP A 27 3.42 20.65 12.41
CA ASP A 27 4.03 21.93 12.87
C ASP A 27 5.53 21.80 13.20
N GLU A 28 5.96 20.63 13.67
CA GLU A 28 7.37 20.30 13.96
C GLU A 28 8.26 20.39 12.71
N GLN A 29 7.74 20.10 11.52
CA GLN A 29 8.47 20.16 10.25
C GLN A 29 8.60 21.60 9.73
N ILE A 30 7.76 22.52 10.19
CA ILE A 30 7.77 23.94 9.80
C ILE A 30 8.74 24.74 10.68
N GLN A 31 9.04 24.25 11.89
CA GLN A 31 9.93 24.94 12.84
C GLN A 31 11.40 25.01 12.42
N LYS A 32 11.84 24.15 11.50
CA LYS A 32 13.24 24.11 11.03
C LYS A 32 13.31 23.97 9.51
N PRO A 33 14.27 24.65 8.84
CA PRO A 33 14.47 24.47 7.41
C PRO A 33 14.92 23.04 7.12
N GLN A 34 14.10 22.32 6.37
CA GLN A 34 14.37 20.95 5.94
C GLN A 34 15.50 20.94 4.91
N ARG A 35 16.49 20.05 5.10
CA ARG A 35 17.62 19.90 4.17
C ARG A 35 17.45 18.60 3.39
N TRP A 36 17.56 18.69 2.06
CA TRP A 36 17.55 17.48 1.22
C TRP A 36 18.82 16.67 1.49
N ASN A 37 18.67 15.46 2.02
CA ASN A 37 19.78 14.53 2.21
C ASN A 37 19.53 13.22 1.42
N PRO A 38 20.16 13.04 0.25
CA PRO A 38 19.97 11.85 -0.59
C PRO A 38 20.35 10.55 0.13
N ALA A 39 21.30 10.61 1.07
CA ALA A 39 21.72 9.44 1.85
C ALA A 39 20.64 8.93 2.82
N ASP A 40 19.71 9.79 3.24
CA ASP A 40 18.59 9.40 4.08
C ASP A 40 17.49 8.71 3.25
N LEU A 41 17.29 9.14 2.01
CA LEU A 41 16.38 8.47 1.08
C LEU A 41 16.85 7.05 0.73
N GLY A 42 18.15 6.87 0.48
CA GLY A 42 18.72 5.55 0.23
C GLY A 42 18.55 4.59 1.43
N ARG A 43 18.80 5.08 2.65
CA ARG A 43 18.55 4.31 3.88
C ARG A 43 17.08 3.97 4.05
N PHE A 44 16.18 4.92 3.76
CA PHE A 44 14.75 4.68 3.79
C PHE A 44 14.36 3.54 2.84
N MET A 45 14.82 3.57 1.58
CA MET A 45 14.57 2.49 0.62
C MET A 45 15.12 1.13 1.11
N LEU A 46 16.30 1.12 1.71
CA LEU A 46 16.93 -0.12 2.22
C LEU A 46 16.16 -0.72 3.42
N PHE A 47 15.50 0.09 4.25
CA PHE A 47 14.70 -0.38 5.37
C PHE A 47 13.26 -0.76 4.97
N PHE A 48 12.59 0.07 4.16
CA PHE A 48 11.18 -0.11 3.82
C PHE A 48 10.96 -1.01 2.59
N GLY A 49 11.92 -1.06 1.66
CA GLY A 49 11.85 -1.94 0.48
C GLY A 49 11.70 -3.42 0.84
N PRO A 50 12.59 -3.98 1.68
CA PRO A 50 12.49 -5.39 2.09
C PRO A 50 11.18 -5.75 2.79
N ILE A 51 10.61 -4.81 3.55
CA ILE A 51 9.31 -5.01 4.21
C ILE A 51 8.24 -5.27 3.16
N SER A 52 8.14 -4.42 2.12
CA SER A 52 7.18 -4.62 1.04
C SER A 52 7.38 -5.98 0.37
N SER A 53 8.63 -6.33 0.04
CA SER A 53 8.95 -7.62 -0.58
C SER A 53 8.52 -8.82 0.26
N ILE A 54 8.65 -8.76 1.60
CA ILE A 54 8.20 -9.85 2.48
C ILE A 54 6.69 -10.05 2.33
N PHE A 55 5.90 -8.98 2.34
CA PHE A 55 4.44 -9.10 2.20
C PHE A 55 4.01 -9.50 0.78
N ASP A 56 4.76 -9.10 -0.24
CA ASP A 56 4.56 -9.61 -1.60
C ASP A 56 4.82 -11.11 -1.65
N ILE A 57 5.93 -11.59 -1.10
CA ILE A 57 6.25 -13.03 -1.01
C ILE A 57 5.19 -13.79 -0.21
N LEU A 58 4.73 -13.25 0.91
CA LEU A 58 3.65 -13.85 1.70
C LEU A 58 2.35 -13.96 0.89
N THR A 59 2.01 -12.92 0.12
CA THR A 59 0.85 -12.93 -0.76
C THR A 59 0.99 -13.99 -1.85
N PHE A 60 2.19 -14.13 -2.42
CA PHE A 60 2.52 -15.20 -3.37
C PHE A 60 2.33 -16.58 -2.74
N CYS A 61 2.93 -16.83 -1.58
CA CYS A 61 2.80 -18.10 -0.86
C CYS A 61 1.33 -18.40 -0.53
N LEU A 62 0.57 -17.40 -0.13
CA LEU A 62 -0.84 -17.53 0.16
C LEU A 62 -1.65 -17.92 -1.09
N MET A 63 -1.45 -17.22 -2.20
CA MET A 63 -2.14 -17.56 -3.44
C MET A 63 -1.73 -18.94 -3.97
N TRP A 64 -0.46 -19.31 -3.78
CA TRP A 64 0.08 -20.58 -4.24
C TRP A 64 -0.35 -21.79 -3.39
N TRP A 65 -0.28 -21.70 -2.06
CA TRP A 65 -0.59 -22.82 -1.14
C TRP A 65 -2.03 -22.88 -0.66
N VAL A 66 -2.69 -21.74 -0.43
CA VAL A 66 -4.06 -21.72 0.12
C VAL A 66 -5.09 -21.76 -1.00
N PHE A 67 -4.89 -20.95 -2.04
CA PHE A 67 -5.82 -20.86 -3.17
C PHE A 67 -5.47 -21.77 -4.33
N HIS A 68 -4.36 -22.52 -4.22
CA HIS A 68 -3.84 -23.40 -5.28
C HIS A 68 -3.83 -22.71 -6.65
N ALA A 69 -3.52 -21.42 -6.69
CA ALA A 69 -3.41 -20.64 -7.91
C ALA A 69 -2.04 -20.90 -8.59
N ASN A 70 -1.68 -22.17 -8.72
CA ASN A 70 -0.43 -22.69 -9.27
C ASN A 70 -0.60 -23.30 -10.67
N VAL A 71 -1.82 -23.29 -11.20
CA VAL A 71 -2.17 -23.75 -12.55
C VAL A 71 -2.46 -22.58 -13.48
N PRO A 72 -2.20 -22.69 -14.81
CA PRO A 72 -2.43 -21.60 -15.77
C PRO A 72 -3.86 -21.07 -15.78
N GLU A 73 -4.86 -21.92 -15.51
CA GLU A 73 -6.27 -21.55 -15.46
C GLU A 73 -6.59 -20.63 -14.27
N ALA A 74 -5.80 -20.70 -13.20
CA ALA A 74 -5.92 -19.85 -12.02
C ALA A 74 -5.01 -18.61 -12.06
N GLN A 75 -4.33 -18.37 -13.18
CA GLN A 75 -3.44 -17.21 -13.34
C GLN A 75 -4.18 -15.88 -13.13
N THR A 76 -5.41 -15.76 -13.62
CA THR A 76 -6.24 -14.56 -13.46
C THR A 76 -6.62 -14.32 -11.99
N LEU A 77 -6.88 -15.40 -11.24
CA LEU A 77 -7.13 -15.33 -9.80
C LEU A 77 -5.90 -14.81 -9.06
N PHE A 78 -4.72 -15.37 -9.38
CA PHE A 78 -3.44 -14.92 -8.82
C PHE A 78 -3.19 -13.43 -9.10
N GLN A 79 -3.34 -13.02 -10.36
CA GLN A 79 -3.15 -11.64 -10.78
C GLN A 79 -4.12 -10.68 -10.07
N SER A 80 -5.37 -11.10 -9.87
CA SER A 80 -6.39 -10.30 -9.19
C SER A 80 -6.11 -10.14 -7.70
N GLY A 81 -5.72 -11.22 -7.02
CA GLY A 81 -5.23 -11.18 -5.63
C GLY A 81 -4.08 -10.21 -5.46
N TRP A 82 -3.05 -10.38 -6.28
CA TRP A 82 -1.88 -9.51 -6.23
C TRP A 82 -2.20 -8.05 -6.58
N PHE A 83 -3.12 -7.81 -7.53
CA PHE A 83 -3.59 -6.46 -7.86
C PHE A 83 -4.23 -5.77 -6.66
N VAL A 84 -5.14 -6.45 -5.96
CA VAL A 84 -5.83 -5.87 -4.79
C VAL A 84 -4.83 -5.59 -3.67
N VAL A 85 -4.02 -6.58 -3.26
CA VAL A 85 -3.02 -6.37 -2.20
C VAL A 85 -2.06 -5.25 -2.55
N GLY A 86 -1.50 -5.24 -3.76
CA GLY A 86 -0.53 -4.23 -4.18
C GLY A 86 -1.12 -2.82 -4.19
N LEU A 87 -2.38 -2.67 -4.64
CA LEU A 87 -3.07 -1.38 -4.65
C LEU A 87 -3.37 -0.88 -3.23
N LEU A 88 -3.76 -1.77 -2.33
CA LEU A 88 -4.06 -1.40 -0.94
C LEU A 88 -2.78 -1.12 -0.14
N SER A 89 -1.71 -1.89 -0.32
CA SER A 89 -0.44 -1.66 0.37
C SER A 89 0.20 -0.34 -0.06
N GLN A 90 0.23 -0.03 -1.36
CA GLN A 90 0.79 1.23 -1.87
C GLN A 90 -0.04 2.45 -1.45
N THR A 91 -1.37 2.33 -1.35
CA THR A 91 -2.18 3.45 -0.84
C THR A 91 -1.99 3.64 0.66
N LEU A 92 -1.85 2.56 1.44
CA LEU A 92 -1.61 2.63 2.88
C LEU A 92 -0.22 3.17 3.25
N ILE A 93 0.83 2.83 2.49
CA ILE A 93 2.19 3.26 2.83
C ILE A 93 2.35 4.78 2.77
N VAL A 94 1.59 5.47 1.92
CA VAL A 94 1.55 6.95 1.87
C VAL A 94 1.13 7.53 3.22
N HIS A 95 0.08 6.98 3.84
CA HIS A 95 -0.34 7.39 5.18
C HIS A 95 0.70 7.08 6.24
N MET A 96 1.44 5.99 6.08
CA MET A 96 2.47 5.58 7.02
C MET A 96 3.72 6.45 6.97
N ILE A 97 4.13 6.90 5.78
CA ILE A 97 5.34 7.70 5.58
C ILE A 97 5.11 9.18 5.91
N ARG A 98 3.89 9.69 5.71
CA ARG A 98 3.61 11.13 5.75
C ARG A 98 3.92 11.80 7.09
N THR A 99 3.44 11.25 8.20
CA THR A 99 3.66 11.84 9.53
C THR A 99 4.80 11.11 10.23
N ARG A 100 5.53 11.74 11.14
CA ARG A 100 6.49 11.04 12.01
C ARG A 100 5.80 10.22 13.11
N ARG A 101 4.56 10.59 13.45
CA ARG A 101 3.77 10.00 14.54
C ARG A 101 3.05 8.72 14.11
N VAL A 102 2.31 8.09 15.02
CA VAL A 102 1.43 6.95 14.67
C VAL A 102 0.29 7.47 13.79
N PRO A 103 0.22 7.09 12.51
CA PRO A 103 -0.86 7.53 11.65
C PRO A 103 -2.20 7.00 12.17
N PHE A 104 -3.27 7.77 11.97
CA PHE A 104 -4.64 7.50 12.46
C PHE A 104 -4.89 7.69 13.96
N ILE A 105 -3.88 7.51 14.82
CA ILE A 105 -4.02 7.68 16.28
C ILE A 105 -3.50 9.04 16.75
N GLN A 106 -2.36 9.50 16.22
CA GLN A 106 -1.67 10.71 16.70
C GLN A 106 -1.59 11.85 15.68
N SER A 107 -1.66 11.53 14.39
CA SER A 107 -1.85 12.51 13.31
C SER A 107 -2.84 11.91 12.32
N ARG A 108 -3.96 12.60 12.12
CA ARG A 108 -5.01 12.20 11.17
C ARG A 108 -4.74 12.88 9.86
N ALA A 109 -4.80 12.13 8.77
CA ALA A 109 -4.63 12.73 7.46
C ALA A 109 -5.73 13.75 7.17
N ALA A 110 -5.44 14.76 6.33
CA ALA A 110 -6.48 15.69 5.91
C ALA A 110 -7.64 14.90 5.30
N TRP A 111 -8.85 15.37 5.58
CA TRP A 111 -10.08 14.73 5.13
C TRP A 111 -10.09 14.38 3.63
N PRO A 112 -9.55 15.21 2.71
CA PRO A 112 -9.42 14.87 1.29
C PRO A 112 -8.56 13.63 1.02
N LEU A 113 -7.42 13.46 1.70
CA LEU A 113 -6.55 12.30 1.49
C LEU A 113 -7.20 11.01 2.02
N MET A 114 -7.89 11.09 3.17
CA MET A 114 -8.65 9.94 3.71
C MET A 114 -9.78 9.53 2.77
N LEU A 115 -10.53 10.51 2.24
CA LEU A 115 -11.61 10.25 1.29
C LEU A 115 -11.08 9.61 0.01
N MET A 116 -10.02 10.17 -0.59
CA MET A 116 -9.42 9.61 -1.81
C MET A 116 -8.88 8.20 -1.60
N THR A 117 -8.28 7.95 -0.44
CA THR A 117 -7.80 6.61 -0.10
C THR A 117 -8.94 5.61 0.04
N LEU A 118 -10.02 6.00 0.73
CA LEU A 118 -11.21 5.17 0.84
C LEU A 118 -11.83 4.89 -0.53
N VAL A 119 -11.93 5.91 -1.39
CA VAL A 119 -12.44 5.76 -2.76
C VAL A 119 -11.57 4.79 -3.55
N VAL A 120 -10.24 4.93 -3.52
CA VAL A 120 -9.33 4.03 -4.25
C VAL A 120 -9.35 2.62 -3.69
N MET A 121 -9.47 2.43 -2.38
CA MET A 121 -9.64 1.09 -1.78
C MET A 121 -10.95 0.44 -2.23
N VAL A 122 -12.06 1.18 -2.20
CA VAL A 122 -13.36 0.69 -2.65
C VAL A 122 -13.33 0.35 -4.13
N VAL A 123 -12.78 1.24 -4.97
CA VAL A 123 -12.62 1.00 -6.41
C VAL A 123 -11.71 -0.21 -6.64
N GLY A 124 -10.57 -0.30 -5.95
CA GLY A 124 -9.63 -1.40 -6.07
C GLY A 124 -10.23 -2.77 -5.73
N ILE A 125 -11.06 -2.83 -4.68
CA ILE A 125 -11.78 -4.04 -4.29
C ILE A 125 -12.95 -4.33 -5.24
N ALA A 126 -13.68 -3.32 -5.69
CA ALA A 126 -14.87 -3.50 -6.54
C ALA A 126 -14.51 -3.86 -7.98
N LEU A 127 -13.34 -3.44 -8.47
CA LEU A 127 -12.93 -3.56 -9.86
C LEU A 127 -12.83 -5.03 -10.34
N PRO A 128 -12.30 -5.99 -9.56
CA PRO A 128 -12.38 -7.43 -9.87
C PRO A 128 -13.80 -8.02 -9.90
N PHE A 129 -14.79 -7.39 -9.27
CA PHE A 129 -16.20 -7.81 -9.29
C PHE A 129 -17.03 -7.04 -10.33
N SER A 130 -16.42 -6.05 -10.98
CA SER A 130 -17.08 -5.20 -11.96
C SER A 130 -17.15 -5.87 -13.33
N PRO A 131 -18.07 -5.45 -14.22
CA PRO A 131 -18.11 -5.95 -15.60
C PRO A 131 -16.84 -5.59 -16.41
N LEU A 132 -16.01 -4.67 -15.91
CA LEU A 132 -14.71 -4.34 -16.50
C LEU A 132 -13.64 -5.39 -16.18
N ALA A 133 -13.89 -6.29 -15.22
CA ALA A 133 -12.92 -7.30 -14.81
C ALA A 133 -12.50 -8.21 -15.99
N SER A 134 -13.44 -8.59 -16.85
CA SER A 134 -13.15 -9.44 -18.03
C SER A 134 -12.21 -8.76 -19.03
N TYR A 135 -12.39 -7.46 -19.29
CA TYR A 135 -11.48 -6.67 -20.13
C TYR A 135 -10.09 -6.53 -19.54
N LEU A 136 -10.00 -6.50 -18.21
CA LEU A 136 -8.76 -6.35 -17.47
C LEU A 136 -8.10 -7.68 -17.12
N GLN A 137 -8.65 -8.81 -17.58
CA GLN A 137 -8.20 -10.17 -17.19
C GLN A 137 -8.16 -10.36 -15.66
N LEU A 138 -9.12 -9.74 -14.98
CA LEU A 138 -9.35 -9.88 -13.55
C LEU A 138 -10.52 -10.83 -13.30
N GLN A 139 -10.46 -11.50 -12.17
CA GLN A 139 -11.42 -12.48 -11.73
C GLN A 139 -11.89 -12.12 -10.32
N ALA A 140 -13.19 -12.30 -10.07
CA ALA A 140 -13.76 -12.12 -8.75
C ALA A 140 -13.03 -13.01 -7.73
N LEU A 141 -12.53 -12.40 -6.66
CA LEU A 141 -11.82 -13.12 -5.62
C LEU A 141 -12.82 -13.82 -4.70
N PRO A 142 -12.52 -15.05 -4.24
CA PRO A 142 -13.34 -15.73 -3.25
C PRO A 142 -13.40 -14.93 -1.95
N LEU A 143 -14.56 -14.95 -1.28
CA LEU A 143 -14.76 -14.24 -0.02
C LEU A 143 -13.76 -14.63 1.08
N SER A 144 -13.25 -15.86 1.03
CA SER A 144 -12.20 -16.36 1.93
C SER A 144 -10.86 -15.62 1.78
N TYR A 145 -10.63 -14.89 0.70
CA TYR A 145 -9.43 -14.09 0.49
C TYR A 145 -9.39 -12.83 1.38
N PHE A 146 -10.54 -12.20 1.65
CA PHE A 146 -10.60 -10.93 2.37
C PHE A 146 -10.06 -10.97 3.81
N PRO A 147 -10.34 -12.01 4.62
CA PRO A 147 -9.71 -12.15 5.95
C PRO A 147 -8.18 -12.18 5.88
N TRP A 148 -7.62 -12.88 4.89
CA TRP A 148 -6.18 -12.94 4.67
C TRP A 148 -5.60 -11.62 4.17
N LEU A 149 -6.30 -10.94 3.27
CA LEU A 149 -5.96 -9.58 2.83
C LEU A 149 -5.86 -8.65 4.04
N ILE A 150 -6.86 -8.66 4.93
CA ILE A 150 -6.85 -7.84 6.15
C ILE A 150 -5.66 -8.20 7.04
N ALA A 151 -5.37 -9.49 7.23
CA ALA A 151 -4.23 -9.94 8.03
C ALA A 151 -2.88 -9.48 7.45
N ILE A 152 -2.69 -9.57 6.13
CA ILE A 152 -1.50 -9.12 5.42
C ILE A 152 -1.34 -7.60 5.57
N LEU A 153 -2.41 -6.83 5.34
CA LEU A 153 -2.36 -5.37 5.45
C LEU A 153 -2.14 -4.90 6.88
N ALA A 154 -2.79 -5.53 7.87
CA ALA A 154 -2.58 -5.23 9.28
C ALA A 154 -1.14 -5.57 9.72
N GLY A 155 -0.61 -6.70 9.27
CA GLY A 155 0.78 -7.08 9.47
C GLY A 155 1.74 -6.07 8.84
N TYR A 156 1.46 -5.63 7.61
CA TYR A 156 2.24 -4.63 6.89
C TYR A 156 2.27 -3.31 7.64
N MET A 157 1.11 -2.81 8.07
CA MET A 157 0.99 -1.57 8.83
C MET A 157 1.75 -1.67 10.16
N THR A 158 1.61 -2.78 10.87
CA THR A 158 2.29 -3.01 12.16
C THR A 158 3.80 -3.04 11.99
N LEU A 159 4.31 -3.81 11.01
CA LEU A 159 5.75 -3.93 10.78
C LEU A 159 6.35 -2.60 10.30
N THR A 160 5.67 -1.92 9.38
CA THR A 160 6.06 -0.58 8.89
C THR A 160 6.14 0.41 10.06
N GLN A 161 5.15 0.41 10.96
CA GLN A 161 5.13 1.29 12.12
C GLN A 161 6.26 0.97 13.12
N LEU A 162 6.55 -0.31 13.36
CA LEU A 162 7.65 -0.74 14.23
C LEU A 162 9.02 -0.33 13.67
N VAL A 163 9.25 -0.59 12.37
CA VAL A 163 10.51 -0.22 11.70
C VAL A 163 10.68 1.29 11.67
N LYS A 164 9.61 2.04 11.42
CA LYS A 164 9.62 3.51 11.52
C LYS A 164 9.97 3.99 12.93
N GLY A 165 9.40 3.39 13.97
CA GLY A 165 9.74 3.68 15.36
C GLY A 165 11.21 3.42 15.68
N PHE A 166 11.73 2.28 15.20
CA PHE A 166 13.15 1.93 15.32
C PHE A 166 14.05 2.91 14.56
N TYR A 167 13.71 3.24 13.31
CA TYR A 167 14.44 4.16 12.46
C TYR A 167 14.49 5.57 13.06
N SER A 168 13.35 6.10 13.54
CA SER A 168 13.28 7.41 14.18
C SER A 168 14.11 7.48 15.47
N ARG A 169 14.19 6.38 16.24
CA ARG A 169 15.04 6.31 17.45
C ARG A 169 16.53 6.20 17.12
N ARG A 170 16.90 5.49 16.05
CA ARG A 170 18.30 5.20 15.71
C ARG A 170 18.96 6.29 14.87
N TYR A 171 18.25 6.85 13.89
CA TYR A 171 18.81 7.79 12.92
C TYR A 171 18.29 9.22 13.07
N GLY A 172 17.20 9.41 13.82
CA GLY A 172 16.48 10.68 13.87
C GLY A 172 15.74 10.92 12.55
N TRP A 173 14.42 10.92 12.59
CA TRP A 173 13.62 11.42 11.47
C TRP A 173 13.79 12.95 11.44
N GLN A 174 14.22 13.54 10.33
CA GLN A 174 14.14 15.00 10.14
C GLN A 174 12.80 15.38 9.53
#